data_AF-A0AAW4XUN3-F1
#
_entry.id   AF-A0AAW4XUN3-F1
#
_cell.length_a   1.000
_cell.length_b   1.000
_cell.length_c   1.000
_cell.angle_alpha   90.00
_cell.angle_beta   90.00
_cell.angle_gamma   90.00
#
_symmetry.space_group_name_H-M   'P 1'
#
loop_
_entity.id
_entity.type
_entity.pdbx_description
1 polymer ?
#
loop_
_entity_poly.entity_id
_entity_poly.type
_entity_poly.pdbx_seq_one_letter_code
_entity_poly.pdbx_strand_id
1 'polypeptide(L)'
;MPLTPLFRTTCCLLLIPGLAACSSLWPSKKEAEPAPRAPQQAAPSDKPAPQAPAPAAASISEADLAGVWECQFQISMGKDSASFTYTNQFNPDHTLRSQAFLAYDMPSTEQQYRFVLQGTGHWRMQGSTITMIVPEVVKQDRSEHKKPELMQDKDLVPEDLSDTWAVQAHKGKNMRVTVGSLADSMLCNKE
;
A
#
# COMPACT_ATOMS: atom_id res chain seq x y z
N MET A 1 34.22 -27.78 -10.39
CA MET A 1 34.34 -27.01 -11.64
C MET A 1 33.14 -26.08 -11.75
N PRO A 2 33.32 -24.82 -12.18
CA PRO A 2 32.41 -23.70 -11.93
C PRO A 2 31.65 -23.25 -13.20
N LEU A 3 30.87 -22.15 -13.04
CA LEU A 3 30.26 -21.26 -14.06
C LEU A 3 28.89 -21.73 -14.59
N THR A 4 27.80 -20.95 -14.67
CA THR A 4 27.54 -19.50 -14.47
C THR A 4 26.02 -19.28 -14.50
N PRO A 5 25.48 -18.23 -13.84
CA PRO A 5 24.13 -17.72 -14.05
C PRO A 5 24.12 -16.58 -15.10
N LEU A 6 23.12 -16.57 -15.98
CA LEU A 6 22.76 -15.48 -16.90
C LEU A 6 21.22 -15.58 -17.01
N PHE A 7 20.43 -14.59 -16.63
CA PHE A 7 20.17 -13.42 -17.48
C PHE A 7 19.93 -12.16 -16.63
N ARG A 8 20.85 -11.21 -16.74
CA ARG A 8 20.54 -9.78 -16.71
C ARG A 8 20.07 -9.40 -18.11
N THR A 9 18.90 -8.79 -18.24
CA THR A 9 18.56 -8.05 -19.46
C THR A 9 18.24 -6.62 -19.09
N THR A 10 19.29 -5.80 -19.16
CA THR A 10 19.23 -4.36 -19.28
C THR A 10 18.69 -4.03 -20.67
N CYS A 11 17.59 -3.29 -20.76
CA CYS A 11 17.19 -2.58 -21.99
C CYS A 11 16.81 -1.14 -21.62
N CYS A 12 17.82 -0.28 -21.55
CA CYS A 12 17.64 1.10 -21.95
C CYS A 12 17.94 1.16 -23.45
N LEU A 13 17.05 1.76 -24.24
CA LEU A 13 17.35 2.71 -25.33
C LEU A 13 16.02 3.13 -26.02
N LEU A 14 15.72 4.42 -25.89
CA LEU A 14 15.21 5.34 -26.93
C LEU A 14 13.73 5.23 -27.43
N LEU A 15 12.86 6.12 -26.93
CA LEU A 15 12.25 7.29 -27.63
C LEU A 15 12.51 7.33 -29.17
N ILE A 16 11.59 7.52 -30.15
CA ILE A 16 10.30 8.25 -30.30
C ILE A 16 9.55 7.68 -31.58
N PRO A 17 8.51 8.31 -32.19
CA PRO A 17 7.11 7.88 -32.22
C PRO A 17 6.56 7.42 -33.60
N GLY A 18 5.36 6.85 -33.59
CA GLY A 18 4.39 7.05 -34.68
C GLY A 18 4.25 5.92 -35.71
N LEU A 19 3.01 5.45 -35.83
CA LEU A 19 2.36 4.86 -37.01
C LEU A 19 3.01 3.61 -37.64
N ALA A 20 2.44 2.45 -37.34
CA ALA A 20 1.85 1.60 -38.38
C ALA A 20 1.08 0.44 -37.73
N ALA A 21 -0.20 0.36 -38.04
CA ALA A 21 -1.02 -0.81 -37.78
C ALA A 21 -0.50 -2.00 -38.61
N CYS A 22 -0.33 -3.16 -37.98
CA CYS A 22 -0.35 -4.45 -38.66
C CYS A 22 -1.56 -5.23 -38.14
N SER A 23 -2.69 -5.07 -38.84
CA SER A 23 -3.80 -6.00 -38.78
C SER A 23 -3.47 -7.20 -39.67
N SER A 24 -3.70 -8.43 -39.18
CA SER A 24 -4.65 -9.38 -39.79
C SER A 24 -4.29 -10.84 -39.49
N LEU A 25 -5.27 -11.59 -39.00
CA LEU A 25 -5.49 -13.01 -39.33
C LEU A 25 -6.86 -13.46 -38.79
N TRP A 26 -7.92 -13.22 -39.57
CA TRP A 26 -9.03 -14.16 -39.79
C TRP A 26 -9.86 -13.71 -41.01
N PRO A 27 -10.57 -14.62 -41.70
CA PRO A 27 -10.63 -14.62 -43.15
C PRO A 27 -12.04 -14.43 -43.71
N SER A 28 -12.04 -14.19 -45.03
CA SER A 28 -13.08 -14.51 -46.01
C SER A 28 -14.44 -13.81 -45.89
N LYS A 29 -14.67 -12.76 -46.67
CA LYS A 29 -15.11 -12.79 -48.09
C LYS A 29 -16.63 -12.99 -48.22
N LYS A 30 -17.34 -11.88 -48.39
CA LYS A 30 -18.43 -11.74 -49.38
C LYS A 30 -18.36 -10.34 -49.99
N GLU A 31 -18.08 -10.32 -51.29
CA GLU A 31 -18.17 -9.17 -52.18
C GLU A 31 -19.61 -8.65 -52.25
N ALA A 32 -19.74 -7.33 -52.24
CA ALA A 32 -20.84 -6.60 -52.87
C ALA A 32 -20.20 -5.43 -53.64
N GLU A 33 -20.54 -5.31 -54.92
CA GLU A 33 -20.05 -4.32 -55.89
C GLU A 33 -20.53 -2.89 -55.53
N PRO A 34 -19.78 -1.81 -55.85
CA PRO A 34 -19.91 -0.52 -55.17
C PRO A 34 -20.91 0.43 -55.83
N ALA A 35 -21.72 1.12 -55.01
CA ALA A 35 -22.46 2.31 -55.42
C ALA A 35 -21.55 3.58 -55.34
N PRO A 36 -21.74 4.57 -56.23
CA PRO A 36 -20.82 5.71 -56.40
C PRO A 36 -20.80 6.65 -55.18
N ARG A 37 -19.59 7.15 -54.86
CA ARG A 37 -19.30 8.08 -53.76
C ARG A 37 -20.10 9.38 -53.86
N ALA A 38 -20.79 9.73 -52.78
CA ALA A 38 -21.15 11.11 -52.45
C ALA A 38 -20.05 11.75 -51.55
N PRO A 39 -19.91 13.09 -51.51
CA PRO A 39 -18.75 13.75 -50.91
C PRO A 39 -18.64 13.57 -49.40
N GLN A 40 -17.40 13.53 -48.93
CA GLN A 40 -16.98 13.43 -47.53
C GLN A 40 -17.66 14.47 -46.62
N GLN A 41 -18.29 14.01 -45.54
CA GLN A 41 -18.44 14.78 -44.30
C GLN A 41 -17.41 14.25 -43.29
N ALA A 42 -16.57 15.16 -42.80
CA ALA A 42 -15.55 14.87 -41.80
C ALA A 42 -16.20 14.33 -40.51
N ALA A 43 -15.69 13.20 -40.02
CA ALA A 43 -15.99 12.72 -38.68
C ALA A 43 -15.46 13.73 -37.64
N PRO A 44 -16.23 14.07 -36.60
CA PRO A 44 -15.77 14.97 -35.55
C PRO A 44 -14.65 14.32 -34.75
N SER A 45 -13.62 15.11 -34.47
CA SER A 45 -12.40 14.73 -33.77
C SER A 45 -12.69 14.06 -32.42
N ASP A 46 -12.04 12.92 -32.17
CA ASP A 46 -11.93 12.26 -30.87
C ASP A 46 -11.33 13.22 -29.84
N LYS A 47 -12.21 13.92 -29.10
CA LYS A 47 -11.84 14.59 -27.86
C LYS A 47 -11.68 13.49 -26.81
N PRO A 48 -10.53 13.39 -26.11
CA PRO A 48 -10.40 12.48 -24.98
C PRO A 48 -11.52 12.75 -23.98
N ALA A 49 -12.22 11.69 -23.55
CA ALA A 49 -13.21 11.79 -22.49
C ALA A 49 -12.57 12.49 -21.27
N PRO A 50 -13.30 13.41 -20.59
CA PRO A 50 -12.79 14.05 -19.40
C PRO A 50 -12.32 12.99 -18.40
N GLN A 51 -11.02 12.96 -18.10
CA GLN A 51 -10.53 12.18 -16.97
C GLN A 51 -11.30 12.67 -15.74
N ALA A 52 -11.98 11.75 -15.05
CA ALA A 52 -12.58 12.03 -13.77
C ALA A 52 -11.52 12.67 -12.86
N PRO A 53 -11.85 13.75 -12.12
CA PRO A 53 -10.90 14.34 -11.18
C PRO A 53 -10.38 13.24 -10.27
N ALA A 54 -9.05 13.14 -10.12
CA ALA A 54 -8.48 12.29 -9.08
C ALA A 54 -9.14 12.66 -7.75
N PRO A 55 -9.52 11.68 -6.90
CA PRO A 55 -10.11 11.97 -5.61
C PRO A 55 -9.20 12.97 -4.88
N ALA A 56 -9.77 14.10 -4.44
CA ALA A 56 -9.02 15.10 -3.71
C ALA A 56 -8.38 14.42 -2.48
N ALA A 57 -7.06 14.54 -2.37
CA ALA A 57 -6.33 14.03 -1.21
C ALA A 57 -7.00 14.58 0.06
N ALA A 58 -7.34 13.70 1.00
CA ALA A 58 -7.95 14.12 2.25
C ALA A 58 -7.04 15.15 2.93
N SER A 59 -7.58 16.33 3.24
CA SER A 59 -6.83 17.37 3.93
C SER A 59 -6.78 17.04 5.43
N ILE A 60 -5.59 16.81 5.94
CA ILE A 60 -5.27 16.73 7.36
C ILE A 60 -4.11 17.68 7.64
N SER A 61 -4.12 18.36 8.78
CA SER A 61 -3.01 19.19 9.23
C SER A 61 -2.15 18.47 10.28
N GLU A 62 -0.93 18.96 10.52
CA GLU A 62 -0.10 18.48 11.64
C GLU A 62 -0.80 18.64 13.00
N ALA A 63 -1.57 19.71 13.17
CA ALA A 63 -2.34 19.96 14.39
C ALA A 63 -3.47 18.92 14.58
N ASP A 64 -4.12 18.51 13.50
CA ASP A 64 -5.12 17.44 13.53
C ASP A 64 -4.48 16.08 13.88
N LEU A 65 -3.29 15.81 13.34
CA LEU A 65 -2.54 14.58 13.59
C LEU A 65 -2.01 14.49 15.03
N ALA A 66 -1.58 15.60 15.62
CA ALA A 66 -0.98 15.60 16.96
C ALA A 66 -1.90 14.96 18.03
N GLY A 67 -1.39 13.99 18.78
CA GLY A 67 -2.14 13.23 19.78
C GLY A 67 -1.93 11.71 19.66
N VAL A 68 -2.74 10.95 20.41
CA VAL A 68 -2.68 9.48 20.43
C VAL A 68 -3.71 8.91 19.46
N TRP A 69 -3.26 8.04 18.57
CA TRP A 69 -4.08 7.34 17.59
C TRP A 69 -3.92 5.84 17.74
N GLU A 70 -5.05 5.14 17.81
CA GLU A 70 -5.12 3.68 17.69
C GLU A 70 -5.58 3.31 16.28
N CYS A 71 -4.70 2.66 15.53
CA CYS A 71 -4.94 2.19 14.17
C CYS A 71 -5.01 0.68 14.14
N GLN A 72 -6.06 0.13 13.53
CA GLN A 72 -6.28 -1.31 13.47
C GLN A 72 -6.44 -1.79 12.04
N PHE A 73 -5.95 -3.00 11.79
CA PHE A 73 -6.18 -3.75 10.57
C PHE A 73 -6.10 -5.25 10.82
N GLN A 74 -6.85 -6.01 10.01
CA GLN A 74 -6.94 -7.45 10.12
C GLN A 74 -6.92 -8.11 8.74
N ILE A 75 -6.08 -9.12 8.61
CA ILE A 75 -5.99 -9.99 7.43
C ILE A 75 -6.68 -11.31 7.78
N SER A 76 -7.57 -11.77 6.90
CA SER A 76 -8.12 -13.13 6.96
C SER A 76 -7.38 -14.03 5.97
N MET A 77 -6.89 -15.17 6.43
CA MET A 77 -6.12 -16.16 5.66
C MET A 77 -6.84 -17.51 5.68
N GLY A 78 -8.09 -17.53 5.24
CA GLY A 78 -8.96 -18.70 5.34
C GLY A 78 -9.49 -18.88 6.77
N LYS A 79 -9.05 -19.94 7.47
CA LYS A 79 -9.41 -20.19 8.88
C LYS A 79 -8.52 -19.41 9.86
N ASP A 80 -7.39 -18.94 9.38
CA ASP A 80 -6.40 -18.23 10.18
C ASP A 80 -6.56 -16.71 9.99
N SER A 81 -6.02 -15.94 10.92
CA SER A 81 -6.05 -14.48 10.83
C SER A 81 -4.83 -13.83 11.47
N ALA A 82 -4.51 -12.63 11.00
CA ALA A 82 -3.53 -11.75 11.60
C ALA A 82 -4.18 -10.39 11.88
N SER A 83 -4.06 -9.89 13.10
CA SER A 83 -4.49 -8.54 13.46
C SER A 83 -3.31 -7.71 13.96
N PHE A 84 -3.34 -6.45 13.56
CA PHE A 84 -2.31 -5.46 13.79
C PHE A 84 -2.97 -4.25 14.42
N THR A 85 -2.59 -3.92 15.65
CA THR A 85 -3.03 -2.70 16.33
C THR A 85 -1.82 -1.84 16.61
N TYR A 86 -1.81 -0.62 16.06
CA TYR A 86 -0.78 0.37 16.29
C TYR A 86 -1.32 1.49 17.16
N THR A 87 -0.64 1.79 18.26
CA THR A 87 -0.88 2.99 19.06
C THR A 87 0.27 3.96 18.81
N ASN A 88 -0.02 5.09 18.15
CA ASN A 88 0.95 6.11 17.79
C ASN A 88 0.63 7.42 18.49
N GLN A 89 1.59 7.93 19.26
CA GLN A 89 1.55 9.26 19.84
C GLN A 89 2.40 10.21 18.98
N PHE A 90 1.73 11.02 18.16
CA PHE A 90 2.36 12.06 17.37
C PHE A 90 2.46 13.33 18.22
N ASN A 91 3.66 13.67 18.69
CA ASN A 91 3.86 14.88 19.48
C ASN A 91 4.06 16.12 18.58
N PRO A 92 3.62 17.31 19.01
CA PRO A 92 3.80 18.55 18.24
C PRO A 92 5.26 18.94 17.93
N ASP A 93 6.22 18.37 18.64
CA ASP A 93 7.67 18.58 18.44
C ASP A 93 8.30 17.60 17.43
N HIS A 94 7.47 16.92 16.63
CA HIS A 94 7.86 15.91 15.64
C HIS A 94 8.50 14.64 16.24
N THR A 95 8.38 14.42 17.55
CA THR A 95 8.69 13.12 18.17
C THR A 95 7.50 12.18 18.10
N LEU A 96 7.79 10.87 18.01
CA LEU A 96 6.81 9.80 17.91
C LEU A 96 7.09 8.76 18.99
N ARG A 97 6.05 8.30 19.68
CA ARG A 97 6.06 7.02 20.41
C ARG A 97 5.13 6.06 19.70
N SER A 98 5.63 4.89 19.33
CA SER A 98 4.86 3.89 18.60
C SER A 98 4.87 2.57 19.36
N GLN A 99 3.71 1.92 19.38
CA GLN A 99 3.52 0.59 19.91
C GLN A 99 2.71 -0.22 18.92
N ALA A 100 3.17 -1.42 18.59
CA ALA A 100 2.44 -2.36 17.73
C ALA A 100 2.13 -3.63 18.51
N PHE A 101 0.88 -4.06 18.44
CA PHE A 101 0.39 -5.35 18.89
C PHE A 101 0.11 -6.21 17.67
N LEU A 102 0.83 -7.32 17.57
CA LEU A 102 0.69 -8.29 16.49
C LEU A 102 0.04 -9.54 17.08
N ALA A 103 -1.08 -9.96 16.50
CA ALA A 103 -1.78 -11.15 16.93
C ALA A 103 -2.04 -12.05 15.73
N TYR A 104 -1.51 -13.27 15.78
CA TYR A 104 -1.75 -14.32 14.81
C TYR A 104 -2.61 -15.38 15.48
N ASP A 105 -3.78 -15.65 14.92
CA ASP A 105 -4.67 -16.72 15.34
C ASP A 105 -4.71 -17.76 14.23
N MET A 106 -4.17 -18.95 14.51
CA MET A 106 -3.98 -20.03 13.55
C MET A 106 -4.76 -21.29 13.98
N PRO A 107 -6.11 -21.30 13.96
CA PRO A 107 -6.90 -22.49 14.24
C PRO A 107 -6.54 -23.70 13.37
N SER A 108 -5.97 -23.49 12.18
CA SER A 108 -5.51 -24.56 11.30
C SER A 108 -4.41 -25.44 11.92
N THR A 109 -3.65 -24.87 12.87
CA THR A 109 -2.51 -25.51 13.53
C THR A 109 -2.59 -25.46 15.06
N GLU A 110 -3.72 -25.00 15.60
CA GLU A 110 -3.95 -24.78 17.04
C GLU A 110 -2.89 -23.86 17.68
N GLN A 111 -2.39 -22.88 16.92
CA GLN A 111 -1.34 -21.97 17.35
C GLN A 111 -1.86 -20.54 17.49
N GLN A 112 -1.40 -19.86 18.54
CA GLN A 112 -1.67 -18.44 18.75
C GLN A 112 -0.39 -17.72 19.13
N TYR A 113 -0.07 -16.68 18.36
CA TYR A 113 1.10 -15.84 18.60
C TYR A 113 0.67 -14.42 18.91
N ARG A 114 1.35 -13.81 19.89
CA ARG A 114 1.12 -12.42 20.31
C ARG A 114 2.48 -11.77 20.50
N PHE A 115 2.71 -10.66 19.80
CA PHE A 115 3.95 -9.89 19.92
C PHE A 115 3.63 -8.44 20.22
N VAL A 116 4.50 -7.79 20.99
CA VAL A 116 4.43 -6.37 21.27
C VAL A 116 5.76 -5.74 20.87
N LEU A 117 5.70 -4.71 20.04
CA LEU A 117 6.85 -3.90 19.67
C LEU A 117 6.63 -2.49 20.18
N GLN A 118 7.67 -1.88 20.75
CA GLN A 118 7.63 -0.52 21.29
C GLN A 118 8.87 0.22 20.85
N GLY A 119 8.69 1.42 20.30
CA GLY A 119 9.81 2.25 19.86
C GLY A 119 9.50 3.73 19.97
N THR A 120 10.56 4.52 19.94
CA THR A 120 10.48 5.98 19.86
C THR A 120 11.21 6.45 18.62
N GLY A 121 10.77 7.55 18.04
CA GLY A 121 11.39 8.09 16.86
C GLY A 121 10.83 9.43 16.47
N HIS A 122 10.75 9.67 15.18
CA HIS A 122 10.30 10.94 14.61
C HIS A 122 9.22 10.73 13.57
N TRP A 123 8.43 11.77 13.34
CA TRP A 123 7.47 11.80 12.27
C TRP A 123 7.57 13.10 11.47
N ARG A 124 7.10 13.05 10.23
CA ARG A 124 6.98 14.22 9.35
C ARG A 124 5.74 14.08 8.50
N MET A 125 5.15 15.20 8.10
CA MET A 125 4.01 15.23 7.20
C MET A 125 4.36 16.02 5.92
N GLN A 126 3.99 15.49 4.77
CA GLN A 126 4.06 16.18 3.48
C GLN A 126 2.71 16.03 2.77
N GLY A 127 1.90 17.10 2.79
CA GLY A 127 0.52 17.02 2.32
C GLY A 127 -0.28 16.02 3.16
N SER A 128 -0.92 15.04 2.52
CA SER A 128 -1.64 13.96 3.19
C SER A 128 -0.77 12.73 3.49
N THR A 129 0.55 12.83 3.35
CA THR A 129 1.48 11.71 3.59
C THR A 129 2.16 11.89 4.94
N ILE A 130 2.08 10.87 5.79
CA ILE A 130 2.76 10.80 7.09
C ILE A 130 3.92 9.82 6.94
N THR A 131 5.13 10.24 7.28
CA THR A 131 6.27 9.32 7.39
C THR A 131 6.67 9.20 8.84
N MET A 132 6.74 7.96 9.32
CA MET A 132 7.20 7.59 10.66
C MET A 132 8.57 6.92 10.54
N ILE A 133 9.49 7.26 11.43
CA ILE A 133 10.85 6.73 11.46
C ILE A 133 11.09 6.23 12.88
N VAL A 134 11.00 4.91 13.09
CA VAL A 134 11.11 4.25 14.39
C VAL A 134 12.04 3.04 14.26
N PRO A 135 13.36 3.28 14.07
CA PRO A 135 14.32 2.25 13.64
C PRO A 135 14.69 1.25 14.73
N GLU A 136 14.54 1.63 16.00
CA GLU A 136 14.89 0.79 17.15
C GLU A 136 13.64 0.47 17.96
N VAL A 137 13.41 -0.82 18.17
CA VAL A 137 12.23 -1.32 18.87
C VAL A 137 12.61 -2.36 19.91
N VAL A 138 11.95 -2.28 21.06
CA VAL A 138 11.93 -3.35 22.04
C VAL A 138 10.82 -4.32 21.65
N LYS A 139 11.19 -5.58 21.41
CA LYS A 139 10.25 -6.63 21.03
C LYS A 139 9.97 -7.54 22.22
N GLN A 140 8.72 -7.92 22.41
CA GLN A 140 8.28 -8.84 23.47
C GLN A 140 7.38 -9.92 22.89
N ASP A 141 7.73 -11.18 23.14
CA ASP A 141 6.80 -12.29 22.93
C ASP A 141 5.79 -12.30 24.08
N ARG A 142 4.50 -12.22 23.76
CA ARG A 142 3.34 -12.32 24.66
C ARG A 142 2.46 -13.54 24.38
N SER A 143 2.89 -14.43 23.48
CA SER A 143 2.24 -15.71 23.20
C SER A 143 2.18 -16.59 24.45
N GLU A 144 1.15 -17.42 24.56
CA GLU A 144 1.04 -18.41 25.65
C GLU A 144 2.17 -19.43 25.56
N HIS A 145 2.43 -19.91 24.34
CA HIS A 145 3.50 -20.87 24.04
C HIS A 145 4.65 -20.14 23.33
N LYS A 146 5.77 -19.94 24.03
CA LYS A 146 6.94 -19.23 23.53
C LYS A 146 7.66 -20.00 22.45
N LYS A 147 7.99 -19.30 21.36
CA LYS A 147 8.84 -19.78 20.26
C LYS A 147 9.86 -18.70 19.89
N PRO A 148 11.01 -18.64 20.59
CA PRO A 148 11.99 -17.56 20.42
C PRO A 148 12.47 -17.37 18.98
N GLU A 149 12.47 -18.42 18.17
CA GLU A 149 12.80 -18.38 16.75
C GLU A 149 11.86 -17.46 15.95
N LEU A 150 10.59 -17.35 16.32
CA LEU A 150 9.61 -16.50 15.63
C LEU A 150 9.89 -15.00 15.84
N MET A 151 10.57 -14.64 16.93
CA MET A 151 10.97 -13.24 17.17
C MET A 151 12.06 -12.75 16.20
N GLN A 152 12.73 -13.69 15.53
CA GLN A 152 13.74 -13.42 14.51
C GLN A 152 13.16 -13.48 13.09
N ASP A 153 11.93 -13.98 12.95
CA ASP A 153 11.22 -14.00 11.67
C ASP A 153 10.69 -12.60 11.38
N LYS A 154 11.27 -11.95 10.37
CA LYS A 154 10.97 -10.56 10.00
C LYS A 154 9.62 -10.42 9.29
N ASP A 155 9.13 -11.50 8.69
CA ASP A 155 7.83 -11.53 8.02
C ASP A 155 6.70 -11.57 9.06
N LEU A 156 6.99 -12.07 10.27
CA LEU A 156 6.07 -12.09 11.41
C LEU A 156 6.29 -10.94 12.39
N VAL A 157 7.53 -10.59 12.69
CA VAL A 157 7.89 -9.60 13.71
C VAL A 157 8.88 -8.59 13.10
N PRO A 158 8.39 -7.43 12.63
CA PRO A 158 9.22 -6.47 11.91
C PRO A 158 10.37 -5.99 12.79
N GLU A 159 11.48 -5.59 12.15
CA GLU A 159 12.67 -5.12 12.86
C GLU A 159 12.53 -3.70 13.39
N ASP A 160 11.63 -2.92 12.80
CA ASP A 160 11.36 -1.53 13.13
C ASP A 160 9.87 -1.21 12.94
N LEU A 161 9.44 -0.01 13.33
CA LEU A 161 8.06 0.47 13.14
C LEU A 161 8.00 1.69 12.20
N SER A 162 8.99 1.83 11.33
CA SER A 162 9.06 2.89 10.34
C SER A 162 8.12 2.58 9.18
N ASP A 163 7.33 3.55 8.76
CA ASP A 163 6.41 3.38 7.64
C ASP A 163 6.02 4.72 7.02
N THR A 164 5.43 4.67 5.85
CA THR A 164 4.79 5.82 5.20
C THR A 164 3.31 5.53 4.99
N TRP A 165 2.48 6.41 5.52
CA TRP A 165 1.03 6.31 5.48
C TRP A 165 0.46 7.42 4.60
N ALA A 166 -0.42 7.06 3.67
CA ALA A 166 -1.18 8.02 2.88
C ALA A 166 -2.59 8.18 3.48
N VAL A 167 -2.93 9.38 3.94
CA VAL A 167 -4.25 9.67 4.51
C VAL A 167 -5.30 9.73 3.39
N GLN A 168 -6.26 8.81 3.47
CA GLN A 168 -7.35 8.65 2.50
C GLN A 168 -8.60 9.42 2.90
N ALA A 169 -8.86 9.53 4.21
CA ALA A 169 -9.98 10.27 4.77
C ALA A 169 -9.68 10.69 6.21
N HIS A 170 -10.15 11.86 6.61
CA HIS A 170 -10.05 12.37 7.98
C HIS A 170 -11.34 13.09 8.36
N LYS A 171 -11.91 12.76 9.52
CA LYS A 171 -13.10 13.41 10.09
C LYS A 171 -13.05 13.39 11.62
N GLY A 172 -12.58 14.49 12.20
CA GLY A 172 -12.48 14.66 13.65
C GLY A 172 -11.54 13.61 14.25
N LYS A 173 -12.07 12.73 15.11
CA LYS A 173 -11.28 11.66 15.75
C LYS A 173 -11.07 10.42 14.88
N ASN A 174 -11.51 10.41 13.62
CA ASN A 174 -11.42 9.24 12.75
C ASN A 174 -10.51 9.55 11.56
N MET A 175 -9.61 8.64 11.24
CA MET A 175 -8.72 8.72 10.09
C MET A 175 -8.65 7.36 9.40
N ARG A 176 -8.66 7.36 8.07
CA ARG A 176 -8.35 6.18 7.25
C ARG A 176 -7.04 6.44 6.54
N VAL A 177 -6.12 5.50 6.62
CA VAL A 177 -4.82 5.59 5.96
C VAL A 177 -4.57 4.36 5.11
N THR A 178 -3.83 4.51 4.01
CA THR A 178 -3.18 3.40 3.33
C THR A 178 -1.76 3.27 3.87
N VAL A 179 -1.37 2.06 4.23
CA VAL A 179 -0.06 1.78 4.82
C VAL A 179 0.88 1.31 3.73
N GLY A 180 2.05 1.94 3.61
CA GLY A 180 3.02 1.62 2.56
C GLY A 180 3.50 0.18 2.62
N SER A 181 3.84 -0.31 3.82
CA SER A 181 4.33 -1.68 4.03
C SER A 181 3.30 -2.77 3.72
N LEU A 182 2.01 -2.50 3.93
CA LEU A 182 0.93 -3.48 3.75
C LEU A 182 0.17 -3.32 2.43
N ALA A 183 0.28 -2.16 1.79
CA ALA A 183 -0.55 -1.74 0.66
C ALA A 183 -2.08 -1.86 0.93
N ASP A 184 -2.50 -1.77 2.19
CA ASP A 184 -3.88 -1.91 2.63
C ASP A 184 -4.33 -0.71 3.49
N SER A 185 -5.63 -0.60 3.73
CA SER A 185 -6.24 0.48 4.51
C SER A 185 -6.36 0.11 5.99
N MET A 186 -5.87 0.99 6.87
CA MET A 186 -6.14 0.93 8.30
C MET A 186 -7.15 1.98 8.71
N LEU A 187 -7.95 1.65 9.72
CA LEU A 187 -8.83 2.60 10.40
C LEU A 187 -8.18 3.03 11.71
N CYS A 188 -8.10 4.33 11.90
CA CYS A 188 -7.48 4.97 13.05
C CYS A 188 -8.49 5.81 13.82
N ASN A 189 -8.48 5.67 15.14
CA ASN A 189 -9.29 6.46 16.07
C ASN A 189 -8.38 7.22 17.03
N LYS A 190 -8.69 8.49 17.25
CA LYS A 190 -7.98 9.34 18.22
C LYS A 190 -8.62 9.21 19.59
N GLU A 191 -7.81 9.08 20.64
CA GLU A 191 -8.29 9.04 22.04
C GLU A 191 -9.02 10.34 22.45
#